data_AF-A0AAW7YHC5-F1
#
_entry.id   AF-A0AAW7YHC5-F1
#
_cell.length_a   1.000
_cell.length_b   1.000
_cell.length_c   1.000
_cell.angle_alpha   90.00
_cell.angle_beta   90.00
_cell.angle_gamma   90.00
#
_symmetry.space_group_name_H-M   'P 1'
#
loop_
_entity.id
_entity.type
_entity.pdbx_description
1 polymer ?
#
loop_
_entity_poly.entity_id
_entity_poly.type
_entity_poly.pdbx_seq_one_letter_code
_entity_poly.pdbx_strand_id
1 'polypeptide(L)'
;MRQFKFVLIVSLIWSFSPNLLAKKHCAPLLEKLHHVQSLQRNGYSVQEGIRLRKREDAARERWWQCEKGSRKKKTKKIKKPTKHKNSNLSKALNNVNGVKNKDVNVVTPFQSSEAIVIKSKYQGDKQQAWLKYYQQPEGCIKPKNLSVFAACIEDKQAQRGILSSTIKLNNLIKI
;
A
#
# COMPACT_ATOMS: atom_id res chain seq x y z
N MET A 1 30.49 37.33 -39.63
CA MET A 1 30.14 36.09 -38.89
C MET A 1 29.90 36.25 -37.38
N ARG A 2 30.53 37.21 -36.70
CA ARG A 2 30.36 37.42 -35.23
C ARG A 2 28.95 37.87 -34.83
N GLN A 3 28.31 38.72 -35.64
CA GLN A 3 26.97 39.26 -35.37
C GLN A 3 25.86 38.21 -35.47
N PHE A 4 25.95 37.27 -36.42
CA PHE A 4 24.99 36.17 -36.55
C PHE A 4 25.00 35.23 -35.34
N LYS A 5 26.17 35.03 -34.71
CA LYS A 5 26.27 34.22 -33.48
C LYS A 5 25.55 34.89 -32.31
N PHE A 6 25.65 36.21 -32.16
CA PHE A 6 24.95 36.95 -31.11
C PHE A 6 23.43 36.94 -31.29
N VAL A 7 22.95 37.07 -32.53
CA VAL A 7 21.50 36.99 -32.83
C VAL A 7 20.94 35.60 -32.52
N LEU A 8 21.68 34.53 -32.84
CA LEU A 8 21.27 33.16 -32.51
C LEU A 8 21.23 32.90 -30.99
N ILE A 9 22.18 33.45 -30.22
CA ILE A 9 22.21 33.30 -28.76
C ILE A 9 21.03 34.03 -28.11
N VAL A 10 20.71 35.25 -28.55
CA VAL A 10 19.57 36.02 -28.00
C VAL A 10 18.23 35.36 -28.37
N SER A 11 18.12 34.79 -29.58
CA SER A 11 16.94 34.04 -30.02
C SER A 11 16.71 32.78 -29.16
N LEU A 12 17.78 32.07 -28.79
CA LEU A 12 17.66 30.88 -27.93
C LEU A 12 17.17 31.26 -26.52
N ILE A 13 17.62 32.37 -25.96
CA ILE A 13 17.25 32.84 -24.62
C ILE A 13 15.77 33.26 -24.56
N TRP A 14 15.23 33.82 -25.64
CA TRP A 14 13.83 34.26 -25.70
C TRP A 14 12.83 33.09 -25.81
N SER A 15 13.25 31.94 -26.35
CA SER A 15 12.42 30.73 -26.44
C SER A 15 12.26 30.00 -25.10
N PHE A 16 13.16 30.22 -24.14
CA PHE A 16 13.01 29.72 -22.77
C PHE A 16 12.18 30.69 -21.91
N SER A 17 10.92 30.88 -22.27
CA SER A 17 9.96 31.54 -21.38
C SER A 17 9.78 30.70 -20.10
N PRO A 18 9.93 31.27 -18.89
CA PRO A 18 9.74 30.54 -17.66
C PRO A 18 8.23 30.31 -17.41
N ASN A 19 7.75 29.10 -17.70
CA ASN A 19 6.44 28.59 -17.24
C ASN A 19 6.35 28.45 -15.70
N LEU A 20 7.25 29.08 -14.94
CA LEU A 20 7.45 28.91 -13.50
C LEU A 20 6.48 29.77 -12.66
N LEU A 21 5.96 30.87 -13.22
CA LEU A 21 5.16 31.82 -12.45
C LEU A 21 3.73 31.32 -12.16
N ALA A 22 3.17 30.44 -13.00
CA ALA A 22 1.85 29.85 -12.78
C ALA A 22 1.84 28.73 -11.71
N LYS A 23 2.98 28.08 -11.44
CA LYS A 23 3.08 26.97 -10.47
C LYS A 23 3.09 27.41 -9.00
N LYS A 24 3.44 28.68 -8.70
CA LYS A 24 3.50 29.19 -7.32
C LYS A 24 2.14 29.11 -6.60
N HIS A 25 1.03 29.25 -7.32
CA HIS A 25 -0.31 29.20 -6.71
C HIS A 25 -0.74 27.79 -6.26
N CYS A 26 -0.11 26.73 -6.80
CA CYS A 26 -0.40 25.34 -6.44
C CYS A 26 0.45 24.83 -5.27
N ALA A 27 1.48 25.58 -4.84
CA ALA A 27 2.34 25.25 -3.70
C ALA A 27 1.58 24.95 -2.39
N PRO A 28 0.59 25.75 -1.95
CA PRO A 28 -0.15 25.45 -0.71
C PRO A 28 -1.04 24.21 -0.81
N LEU A 29 -1.39 23.74 -2.02
CA LEU A 29 -2.11 22.47 -2.21
C LEU A 29 -1.17 21.27 -2.10
N LEU A 30 0.06 21.43 -2.57
CA LEU A 30 1.12 20.43 -2.45
C LEU A 30 1.53 20.23 -0.98
N GLU A 31 1.69 21.32 -0.24
CA GLU A 31 1.99 21.28 1.20
C GLU A 31 0.91 20.52 1.98
N LYS A 32 -0.37 20.76 1.66
CA LYS A 32 -1.49 20.00 2.24
C LYS A 32 -1.44 18.51 1.91
N LEU A 33 -0.99 18.14 0.72
CA LEU A 33 -0.81 16.74 0.35
C LEU A 33 0.30 16.10 1.19
N HIS A 34 1.46 16.76 1.30
CA HIS A 34 2.57 16.29 2.13
C HIS A 34 2.21 16.18 3.61
N HIS A 35 1.41 17.10 4.14
CA HIS A 35 0.90 17.00 5.50
C HIS A 35 0.02 15.75 5.71
N VAL A 36 -0.83 15.37 4.76
CA VAL A 36 -1.61 14.13 4.86
C VAL A 36 -0.71 12.90 4.75
N GLN A 37 0.32 12.95 3.89
CA GLN A 37 1.30 11.88 3.76
C GLN A 37 2.18 11.72 5.01
N SER A 38 2.51 12.81 5.72
CA SER A 38 3.24 12.71 6.99
C SER A 38 2.37 12.07 8.07
N LEU A 39 1.07 12.39 8.12
CA LEU A 39 0.12 11.70 9.01
C LEU A 39 0.00 10.21 8.67
N GLN A 40 0.14 9.82 7.40
CA GLN A 40 0.14 8.41 7.01
C GLN A 40 1.41 7.64 7.42
N ARG A 41 2.51 8.33 7.73
CA ARG A 41 3.74 7.70 8.25
C ARG A 41 3.66 7.43 9.76
N ASN A 42 2.73 8.10 10.45
CA ASN A 42 2.45 7.84 11.85
C ASN A 42 1.53 6.61 11.95
N GLY A 43 1.72 5.74 12.94
CA GLY A 43 0.83 4.58 13.13
C GLY A 43 -0.61 5.02 13.44
N TYR A 44 -1.60 4.33 12.87
CA TYR A 44 -3.03 4.62 13.06
C TYR A 44 -3.88 3.36 13.05
N SER A 45 -5.11 3.47 13.54
CA SER A 45 -6.11 2.41 13.44
C SER A 45 -6.61 2.21 12.00
N VAL A 46 -7.09 1.00 11.67
CA VAL A 46 -7.56 0.66 10.30
C VAL A 46 -8.62 1.65 9.79
N GLN A 47 -9.56 2.07 10.64
CA GLN A 47 -10.62 3.01 10.26
C GLN A 47 -10.07 4.41 9.95
N GLU A 48 -9.09 4.87 10.72
CA GLU A 48 -8.41 6.14 10.49
C GLU A 48 -7.61 6.10 9.18
N GLY A 49 -6.93 4.99 8.89
CA GLY A 49 -6.21 4.79 7.63
C GLY A 49 -7.09 4.95 6.40
N ILE A 50 -8.29 4.39 6.42
CA ILE A 50 -9.27 4.54 5.32
C ILE A 50 -9.69 6.02 5.16
N ARG A 51 -9.89 6.74 6.28
CA ARG A 51 -10.25 8.17 6.25
C ARG A 51 -9.09 9.03 5.73
N LEU A 52 -7.87 8.76 6.16
CA LEU A 52 -6.63 9.42 5.71
C LEU A 52 -6.40 9.22 4.22
N ARG A 53 -6.61 8.00 3.70
CA ARG A 53 -6.49 7.70 2.27
C ARG A 53 -7.48 8.50 1.42
N LYS A 54 -8.75 8.56 1.82
CA LYS A 54 -9.76 9.42 1.16
C LYS A 54 -9.37 10.90 1.17
N ARG A 55 -8.74 11.37 2.26
CA ARG A 55 -8.26 12.75 2.39
C ARG A 55 -7.06 13.03 1.48
N GLU A 56 -6.15 12.07 1.36
CA GLU A 56 -5.00 12.13 0.44
C GLU A 56 -5.48 12.19 -1.01
N ASP A 57 -6.34 11.27 -1.43
CA ASP A 57 -6.88 11.23 -2.80
C ASP A 57 -7.54 12.55 -3.18
N ALA A 58 -8.34 13.13 -2.28
CA ALA A 58 -8.99 14.42 -2.50
C ALA A 58 -8.01 15.61 -2.52
N ALA A 59 -6.91 15.56 -1.77
CA ALA A 59 -5.87 16.58 -1.80
C ALA A 59 -5.03 16.48 -3.09
N ARG A 60 -4.68 15.26 -3.48
CA ARG A 60 -3.92 14.93 -4.70
C ARG A 60 -4.68 15.37 -5.94
N GLU A 61 -5.96 15.06 -6.03
CA GLU A 61 -6.81 15.48 -7.15
C GLU A 61 -6.86 17.00 -7.28
N ARG A 62 -6.98 17.73 -6.16
CA ARG A 62 -7.01 19.21 -6.18
C ARG A 62 -5.67 19.81 -6.61
N TRP A 63 -4.56 19.24 -6.16
CA TRP A 63 -3.23 19.66 -6.58
C TRP A 63 -3.01 19.35 -8.06
N TRP A 64 -3.38 18.16 -8.53
CA TRP A 64 -3.25 17.74 -9.92
C TRP A 64 -4.08 18.61 -10.88
N GLN A 65 -5.32 18.95 -10.50
CA GLN A 65 -6.16 19.88 -11.25
C GLN A 65 -5.57 21.30 -11.30
N CYS A 66 -4.89 21.73 -10.23
CA CYS A 66 -4.19 23.00 -10.20
C CYS A 66 -2.99 22.99 -11.16
N GLU A 67 -2.20 21.93 -11.13
CA GLU A 67 -1.01 21.79 -11.98
C GLU A 67 -1.35 21.67 -13.46
N LYS A 68 -2.38 20.90 -13.81
CA LYS A 68 -2.85 20.73 -15.20
C LYS A 68 -3.64 21.93 -15.74
N GLY A 69 -3.87 22.98 -14.93
CA GLY A 69 -4.70 24.13 -15.30
C GLY A 69 -6.17 23.80 -15.55
N SER A 70 -6.60 22.57 -15.23
CA SER A 70 -7.93 22.03 -15.58
C SER A 70 -9.00 22.34 -14.53
N ARG A 71 -8.72 23.24 -13.60
CA ARG A 71 -9.61 23.56 -12.49
C ARG A 71 -10.86 24.29 -13.01
N LYS A 72 -11.86 23.51 -13.42
CA LYS A 72 -13.21 24.01 -13.72
C LYS A 72 -13.67 24.80 -12.49
N LYS A 73 -14.01 26.08 -12.69
CA LYS A 73 -14.59 26.95 -11.65
C LYS A 73 -15.68 26.12 -10.96
N LYS A 74 -15.56 25.92 -9.65
CA LYS A 74 -16.64 25.32 -8.87
C LYS A 74 -17.85 26.22 -9.05
N THR A 75 -18.80 25.81 -9.87
CA THR A 75 -20.16 26.36 -9.79
C THR A 75 -20.56 26.23 -8.33
N LYS A 76 -20.90 27.36 -7.71
CA LYS A 76 -21.40 27.38 -6.32
C LYS A 76 -22.55 26.37 -6.30
N LYS A 77 -22.33 25.21 -5.69
CA LYS A 77 -23.43 24.28 -5.42
C LYS A 77 -24.35 25.04 -4.47
N ILE A 78 -25.48 25.50 -4.99
CA ILE A 78 -26.59 26.01 -4.18
C ILE A 78 -26.79 24.95 -3.11
N LYS A 79 -26.60 25.33 -1.84
CA LYS A 79 -26.90 24.47 -0.71
C LYS A 79 -28.40 24.20 -0.77
N LYS A 80 -28.80 23.07 -1.36
CA LYS A 80 -30.18 22.59 -1.21
C LYS A 80 -30.36 22.34 0.29
N PRO A 81 -31.44 22.86 0.91
CA PRO A 81 -31.67 22.63 2.34
C PRO A 81 -31.72 21.13 2.58
N THR A 82 -30.93 20.68 3.55
CA THR A 82 -30.95 19.32 4.08
C THR A 82 -32.33 19.06 4.65
N LYS A 83 -33.23 18.47 3.85
CA LYS A 83 -34.38 17.76 4.40
C LYS A 83 -33.82 16.57 5.16
N HIS A 84 -33.91 16.63 6.49
CA HIS A 84 -33.73 15.46 7.35
C HIS A 84 -34.77 14.41 6.94
N LYS A 85 -34.41 13.51 6.02
CA LYS A 85 -35.16 12.30 5.76
C LYS A 85 -34.73 11.27 6.81
N ASN A 86 -35.34 11.37 7.98
CA ASN A 86 -35.56 10.18 8.80
C ASN A 86 -36.59 9.33 8.06
N SER A 87 -36.12 8.29 7.36
CA SER A 87 -36.91 7.09 7.06
C SER A 87 -36.02 6.05 6.36
N ASN A 88 -35.78 4.97 7.11
CA ASN A 88 -35.57 3.62 6.60
C ASN A 88 -34.28 3.36 5.81
N LEU A 89 -33.14 3.41 6.52
CA LEU A 89 -31.86 2.83 6.11
C LEU A 89 -31.94 1.30 5.87
N SER A 90 -33.03 0.64 6.29
CA SER A 90 -33.25 -0.81 6.15
C SER A 90 -33.84 -1.26 4.81
N LYS A 91 -34.33 -0.38 3.94
CA LYS A 91 -34.86 -0.77 2.61
C LYS A 91 -33.85 -0.67 1.47
N ALA A 92 -32.72 0.00 1.67
CA ALA A 92 -31.68 0.13 0.65
C ALA A 92 -30.65 -1.04 0.64
N LEU A 93 -30.64 -1.89 1.67
CA LEU A 93 -29.75 -3.05 1.76
C LEU A 93 -30.32 -4.33 1.13
N ASN A 94 -31.63 -4.41 0.87
CA ASN A 94 -32.27 -5.63 0.35
C ASN A 94 -32.39 -5.67 -1.18
N ASN A 95 -31.79 -4.70 -1.89
CA ASN A 95 -31.75 -4.68 -3.36
C ASN A 95 -30.30 -4.79 -3.86
N VAL A 96 -29.57 -5.77 -3.32
CA VAL A 96 -28.22 -6.17 -3.80
C VAL A 96 -28.31 -7.43 -4.69
N ASN A 97 -29.51 -7.87 -5.03
CA ASN A 97 -29.72 -8.95 -6.00
C ASN A 97 -29.76 -8.36 -7.42
N GLY A 98 -28.61 -7.87 -7.89
CA GLY A 98 -28.54 -7.27 -9.22
C GLY A 98 -27.22 -6.65 -9.63
N VAL A 99 -26.18 -6.71 -8.79
CA VAL A 99 -24.83 -6.38 -9.26
C VAL A 99 -24.31 -7.62 -9.96
N LYS A 100 -24.50 -7.69 -11.28
CA LYS A 100 -23.65 -8.56 -12.11
C LYS A 100 -22.23 -8.14 -11.80
N ASN A 101 -21.48 -9.03 -11.13
CA ASN A 101 -20.05 -8.86 -10.91
C ASN A 101 -19.45 -8.58 -12.27
N LYS A 102 -19.15 -7.31 -12.57
CA LYS A 102 -18.14 -7.03 -13.58
C LYS A 102 -16.88 -7.62 -12.98
N ASP A 103 -16.32 -8.62 -13.64
CA ASP A 103 -14.98 -9.10 -13.36
C ASP A 103 -14.04 -7.89 -13.45
N VAL A 104 -13.85 -7.23 -12.31
CA VAL A 104 -12.75 -6.33 -12.11
C VAL A 104 -11.57 -7.27 -12.10
N ASN A 105 -10.74 -7.20 -13.14
CA ASN A 105 -9.41 -7.80 -13.12
C ASN A 105 -8.66 -7.16 -11.94
N VAL A 106 -8.82 -7.77 -10.75
CA VAL A 106 -8.02 -7.48 -9.58
C VAL A 106 -6.64 -8.02 -9.93
N VAL A 107 -5.84 -7.15 -10.53
CA VAL A 107 -4.40 -7.38 -10.68
C VAL A 107 -3.87 -7.42 -9.25
N THR A 108 -3.80 -8.61 -8.68
CA THR A 108 -3.08 -8.83 -7.44
C THR A 108 -1.62 -8.51 -7.73
N PRO A 109 -0.91 -7.79 -6.84
CA PRO A 109 0.47 -7.37 -7.10
C PRO A 109 1.48 -8.53 -7.27
N PHE A 110 1.03 -9.79 -7.23
CA PHE A 110 1.84 -11.00 -7.32
C PHE A 110 1.33 -11.97 -8.41
N GLN A 111 0.90 -11.46 -9.57
CA GLN A 111 0.66 -12.30 -10.74
C GLN A 111 1.98 -12.59 -11.47
N SER A 112 2.82 -13.47 -10.91
CA SER A 112 3.92 -14.08 -11.67
C SER A 112 3.40 -15.31 -12.41
N SER A 113 3.72 -15.43 -13.70
CA SER A 113 3.48 -16.65 -14.50
C SER A 113 4.41 -17.80 -14.14
N GLU A 114 5.45 -17.52 -13.35
CA GLU A 114 6.36 -18.51 -12.81
C GLU A 114 5.74 -19.27 -11.64
N ALA A 115 5.94 -20.58 -11.61
CA ALA A 115 5.52 -21.41 -10.50
C ALA A 115 6.24 -20.94 -9.22
N ILE A 116 5.48 -20.46 -8.24
CA ILE A 116 6.02 -20.15 -6.92
C ILE A 116 6.41 -21.48 -6.26
N VAL A 117 7.68 -21.88 -6.42
CA VAL A 117 8.21 -23.08 -5.78
C VAL A 117 8.48 -22.77 -4.32
N ILE A 118 7.50 -23.05 -3.47
CA ILE A 118 7.66 -22.97 -2.01
C ILE A 118 8.51 -24.16 -1.57
N LYS A 119 9.84 -23.98 -1.58
CA LYS A 119 10.77 -24.98 -1.04
C LYS A 119 10.74 -24.94 0.48
N SER A 120 10.63 -26.10 1.12
CA SER A 120 10.81 -26.22 2.57
C SER A 120 12.26 -25.93 2.96
N LYS A 121 12.46 -25.35 4.16
CA LYS A 121 13.80 -25.05 4.71
C LYS A 121 14.67 -26.31 4.90
N TYR A 122 14.05 -27.45 5.17
CA TYR A 122 14.70 -28.75 5.27
C TYR A 122 14.16 -29.67 4.17
N GLN A 123 15.04 -30.47 3.58
CA GLN A 123 14.74 -31.44 2.53
C GLN A 123 15.33 -32.81 2.90
N GLY A 124 14.73 -33.89 2.38
CA GLY A 124 15.21 -35.26 2.57
C GLY A 124 15.28 -35.65 4.04
N ASP A 125 16.42 -36.22 4.47
CA ASP A 125 16.63 -36.73 5.83
C ASP A 125 16.48 -35.65 6.90
N LYS A 126 16.85 -34.40 6.59
CA LYS A 126 16.68 -33.26 7.52
C LYS A 126 15.20 -32.94 7.72
N GLN A 127 14.36 -33.16 6.71
CA GLN A 127 12.91 -32.99 6.84
C GLN A 127 12.32 -34.09 7.71
N GLN A 128 12.74 -35.35 7.52
CA GLN A 128 12.31 -36.45 8.38
C GLN A 128 12.77 -36.26 9.84
N ALA A 129 14.01 -35.80 10.05
CA ALA A 129 14.52 -35.45 11.37
C ALA A 129 13.71 -34.31 12.00
N TRP A 130 13.38 -33.28 11.23
CA TRP A 130 12.52 -32.19 11.69
C TRP A 130 11.11 -32.69 12.08
N LEU A 131 10.51 -33.57 11.28
CA LEU A 131 9.19 -34.14 11.59
C LEU A 131 9.20 -34.99 12.87
N LYS A 132 10.30 -35.69 13.16
CA LYS A 132 10.47 -36.48 14.40
C LYS A 132 10.73 -35.59 15.61
N TYR A 133 11.48 -34.50 15.43
CA TYR A 133 11.90 -33.62 16.50
C TYR A 133 10.82 -32.59 16.89
N TYR A 134 10.08 -32.07 15.91
CA TYR A 134 9.13 -30.99 16.12
C TYR A 134 7.92 -31.47 16.93
N GLN A 135 7.71 -30.87 18.10
CA GLN A 135 6.55 -31.12 18.95
C GLN A 135 5.66 -29.88 18.91
N GLN A 136 4.51 -29.98 18.24
CA GLN A 136 3.52 -28.91 18.19
C GLN A 136 2.55 -29.05 19.37
N PRO A 137 2.47 -28.08 20.29
CA PRO A 137 1.49 -28.15 21.36
C PRO A 137 0.08 -27.91 20.79
N GLU A 138 -0.95 -28.51 21.41
CA GLU A 138 -2.32 -28.50 20.88
C GLU A 138 -2.88 -27.08 20.65
N GLY A 139 -2.49 -26.13 21.51
CA GLY A 139 -2.85 -24.71 21.38
C GLY A 139 -2.32 -24.05 20.09
N CYS A 140 -1.33 -24.64 19.44
CA CYS A 140 -0.76 -24.15 18.19
C CYS A 140 -1.38 -24.77 16.93
N ILE A 141 -2.22 -25.82 17.07
CA ILE A 141 -2.96 -26.39 15.94
C ILE A 141 -4.08 -25.42 15.54
N LYS A 142 -4.76 -24.86 16.54
CA LYS A 142 -5.83 -23.87 16.35
C LYS A 142 -5.73 -22.77 17.42
N PRO A 143 -4.85 -21.78 17.23
CA PRO A 143 -4.66 -20.71 18.20
C PRO A 143 -5.93 -19.86 18.31
N LYS A 144 -6.44 -19.68 19.54
CA LYS A 144 -7.64 -18.89 19.82
C LYS A 144 -7.43 -17.39 19.64
N ASN A 145 -6.21 -16.92 19.93
CA ASN A 145 -5.85 -15.50 19.94
C ASN A 145 -4.53 -15.28 19.20
N LEU A 146 -4.32 -14.06 18.70
CA LEU A 146 -3.10 -13.68 17.96
C LEU A 146 -1.83 -13.79 18.82
N SER A 147 -1.92 -13.52 20.12
CA SER A 147 -0.79 -13.70 21.05
C SER A 147 -0.33 -15.16 21.14
N VAL A 148 -1.27 -16.12 21.19
CA VAL A 148 -0.94 -17.56 21.17
C VAL A 148 -0.29 -17.94 19.84
N PHE A 149 -0.83 -17.43 18.73
CA PHE A 149 -0.24 -17.65 17.40
C PHE A 149 1.20 -17.12 17.30
N ALA A 150 1.48 -15.92 17.84
CA ALA A 150 2.83 -15.36 17.86
C ALA A 150 3.79 -16.24 18.67
N ALA A 151 3.38 -16.64 19.88
CA ALA A 151 4.17 -17.54 20.72
C ALA A 151 4.47 -18.88 20.02
N CYS A 152 3.48 -19.47 19.33
CA CYS A 152 3.66 -20.69 18.55
C CYS A 152 4.68 -20.55 17.42
N ILE A 153 4.73 -19.39 16.77
CA ILE A 153 5.72 -19.11 15.73
C ILE A 153 7.11 -19.02 16.36
N GLU A 154 7.25 -18.27 17.45
CA GLU A 154 8.53 -18.07 18.13
C GLU A 154 9.11 -19.40 18.63
N ASP A 155 8.30 -20.22 19.30
CA ASP A 155 8.69 -21.54 19.76
C ASP A 155 9.13 -22.45 18.60
N LYS A 156 8.36 -22.48 17.51
CA LYS A 156 8.73 -23.22 16.30
C LYS A 156 10.06 -22.75 15.73
N GLN A 157 10.36 -21.45 15.76
CA GLN A 157 11.65 -20.93 15.28
C GLN A 157 12.79 -21.28 16.24
N ALA A 158 12.56 -21.25 17.56
CA ALA A 158 13.54 -21.67 18.56
C ALA A 158 13.94 -23.14 18.38
N GLN A 159 12.95 -24.04 18.25
CA GLN A 159 13.17 -25.47 17.99
C GLN A 159 13.96 -25.70 16.68
N ARG A 160 13.67 -24.91 15.63
CA ARG A 160 14.46 -24.97 14.38
C ARG A 160 15.90 -24.55 14.59
N GLY A 161 16.13 -23.51 15.39
CA GLY A 161 17.48 -23.07 15.75
C GLY A 161 18.26 -24.18 16.45
N ILE A 162 17.64 -24.83 17.43
CA ILE A 162 18.24 -25.94 18.17
C ILE A 162 18.56 -27.11 17.23
N LEU A 163 17.59 -27.60 16.45
CA LEU A 163 17.84 -28.72 15.53
C LEU A 163 18.89 -28.37 14.48
N SER A 164 18.89 -27.15 13.94
CA SER A 164 19.90 -26.70 12.98
C SER A 164 21.30 -26.73 13.58
N SER A 165 21.44 -26.32 14.84
CA SER A 165 22.71 -26.38 15.58
C SER A 165 23.15 -27.81 15.86
N THR A 166 22.22 -28.69 16.29
CA THR A 166 22.50 -30.12 16.52
C THR A 166 22.91 -30.84 15.25
N ILE A 167 22.24 -30.60 14.11
CA ILE A 167 22.63 -31.17 12.82
C ILE A 167 24.02 -30.67 12.40
N LYS A 168 24.32 -29.39 12.64
CA LYS A 168 25.63 -28.81 12.32
C LYS A 168 26.75 -29.44 13.16
N LEU A 169 26.51 -29.64 14.46
CA LEU A 169 27.44 -30.32 15.37
C LEU A 169 27.64 -31.79 14.97
N ASN A 170 26.57 -32.53 14.70
CA ASN A 170 26.66 -33.95 14.32
C ASN A 170 27.37 -34.17 12.98
N ASN A 171 27.29 -33.19 12.06
CA ASN A 171 28.06 -33.22 10.82
C ASN A 171 29.54 -32.87 11.01
N LEU A 172 29.89 -32.05 12.01
CA LEU A 172 31.27 -31.70 12.34
C LEU A 172 32.01 -32.81 13.09
N ILE A 173 31.29 -33.63 13.86
CA ILE A 173 31.83 -34.79 14.59
C ILE A 173 32.02 -36.02 13.66
N LYS A 174 31.47 -35.97 12.44
CA LYS A 174 31.52 -37.06 11.45
C LYS A 174 32.72 -36.97 10.48
N ILE A 175 33.73 -36.17 10.81
CA ILE A 175 35.04 -36.07 10.13
C ILE A 175 36.09 -36.69 11.05
#